data_AF-A0A351QYE6-F1
#
_entry.id   AF-A0A351QYE6-F1
#
_cell.length_a   1.000
_cell.length_b   1.000
_cell.length_c   1.000
_cell.angle_alpha   90.00
_cell.angle_beta   90.00
_cell.angle_gamma   90.00
#
_symmetry.space_group_name_H-M   'P 1'
#
loop_
_entity.id
_entity.type
_entity.pdbx_description
1 polymer ?
#
loop_
_entity_poly.entity_id
_entity_poly.type
_entity_poly.pdbx_seq_one_letter_code
_entity_poly.pdbx_strand_id
1 'polypeptide(L)'
;MEYEIIHLAKDKWKETIIPIGYTTDKYYDVVVNKTDKGFTIDIEKKDFSEPVTHTPEEYDFPDKLYEDHWENACAWGVLVKDKLIATIETDQELWSNRLRITELWVAEEYQK
;
A
#
# COMPACT_ATOMS: atom_id res chain seq x y z
N MET A 1 -16.67 15.49 14.30
CA MET A 1 -15.39 16.07 13.86
C MET A 1 -15.47 16.09 12.35
N GLU A 2 -15.30 17.24 11.72
CA GLU A 2 -15.28 17.35 10.26
C GLU A 2 -13.82 17.29 9.80
N TYR A 3 -13.54 16.42 8.84
CA TYR A 3 -12.23 16.30 8.22
C TYR A 3 -12.25 17.06 6.90
N GLU A 4 -11.28 17.94 6.70
CA GLU A 4 -11.12 18.66 5.44
C GLU A 4 -10.20 17.87 4.51
N ILE A 5 -10.65 17.66 3.27
CA ILE A 5 -9.83 17.06 2.22
C ILE A 5 -9.13 18.21 1.49
N ILE A 6 -7.80 18.16 1.47
CA ILE A 6 -6.96 19.17 0.83
C ILE A 6 -6.19 18.58 -0.33
N HIS A 7 -5.85 19.41 -1.31
CA HIS A 7 -4.92 19.04 -2.36
C HIS A 7 -3.49 18.98 -1.82
N LEU A 8 -2.80 17.86 -2.05
CA LEU A 8 -1.42 17.65 -1.63
C LEU A 8 -0.48 18.08 -2.75
N ALA A 9 -0.15 19.37 -2.83
CA ALA A 9 0.63 19.90 -3.96
C ALA A 9 1.96 19.15 -4.20
N LYS A 10 2.19 18.71 -5.45
CA LYS A 10 3.34 17.88 -5.87
C LYS A 10 4.70 18.46 -5.47
N ASP A 11 4.86 19.77 -5.48
CA ASP A 11 6.10 20.46 -5.07
C ASP A 11 6.46 20.24 -3.59
N LYS A 12 5.48 19.95 -2.74
CA LYS A 12 5.68 19.71 -1.30
C LYS A 12 5.66 18.23 -0.93
N TRP A 13 4.88 17.44 -1.65
CA TRP A 13 4.54 16.07 -1.25
C TRP A 13 5.22 14.98 -2.10
N LYS A 14 5.94 15.34 -3.15
CA LYS A 14 6.67 14.36 -3.96
C LYS A 14 7.63 13.51 -3.11
N GLU A 15 7.65 12.21 -3.39
CA GLU A 15 8.43 11.18 -2.69
C GLU A 15 8.07 10.98 -1.22
N THR A 16 6.94 11.54 -0.75
CA THR A 16 6.44 11.25 0.60
C THR A 16 6.09 9.78 0.72
N ILE A 17 6.81 9.07 1.58
CA ILE A 17 6.54 7.66 1.89
C ILE A 17 5.21 7.56 2.63
N ILE A 18 4.33 6.69 2.15
CA ILE A 18 3.08 6.40 2.83
C ILE A 18 3.34 5.37 3.93
N PRO A 19 2.90 5.61 5.18
CA PRO A 19 3.14 4.70 6.29
C PRO A 19 2.15 3.52 6.26
N ILE A 20 2.19 2.75 5.17
CA ILE A 20 1.43 1.51 5.02
C ILE A 20 2.15 0.42 5.79
N GLY A 21 1.51 -0.09 6.83
CA GLY A 21 2.01 -1.23 7.59
C GLY A 21 0.87 -2.15 7.99
N TYR A 22 1.20 -3.42 8.16
CA TYR A 22 0.26 -4.41 8.68
C TYR A 22 1.02 -5.54 9.40
N THR A 23 0.35 -6.14 10.38
CA THR A 23 0.85 -7.33 11.08
C THR A 23 0.02 -8.54 10.67
N THR A 24 0.67 -9.66 10.36
CA THR A 24 0.02 -10.93 10.05
C THR A 24 0.58 -12.05 10.93
N ASP A 25 -0.31 -12.96 11.34
CA ASP A 25 0.02 -14.17 12.07
C ASP A 25 0.11 -15.40 11.16
N LYS A 26 -0.22 -15.24 9.86
CA LYS A 26 -0.31 -16.34 8.90
C LYS A 26 0.37 -16.01 7.57
N TYR A 27 0.79 -17.06 6.87
CA TYR A 27 1.32 -17.02 5.51
C TYR A 27 0.85 -18.21 4.69
N TYR A 28 1.06 -18.17 3.38
CA TYR A 28 0.88 -19.33 2.51
C TYR A 28 2.22 -20.00 2.26
N ASP A 29 2.30 -21.28 2.57
CA ASP A 29 3.46 -22.13 2.31
C ASP A 29 3.22 -23.00 1.08
N VAL A 30 4.29 -23.33 0.36
CA VAL A 30 4.23 -24.20 -0.83
C VAL A 30 4.80 -25.55 -0.46
N VAL A 31 3.92 -26.55 -0.37
CA VAL A 31 4.31 -27.94 -0.07
C VAL A 31 4.35 -28.72 -1.39
N VAL A 32 5.54 -29.21 -1.73
CA VAL A 32 5.75 -30.00 -2.95
C VAL A 32 5.82 -31.47 -2.56
N ASN A 33 4.80 -32.22 -2.95
CA ASN A 33 4.63 -33.63 -2.61
C ASN A 33 4.90 -34.50 -3.83
N LYS A 34 5.87 -35.42 -3.71
CA LYS A 34 6.15 -36.39 -4.77
C LYS A 34 5.16 -37.55 -4.68
N THR A 35 4.64 -37.97 -5.83
CA THR A 35 3.73 -39.11 -5.99
C THR A 35 4.29 -40.07 -7.03
N ASP A 36 3.73 -41.28 -7.11
CA ASP A 36 4.11 -42.28 -8.12
C ASP A 36 3.83 -41.82 -9.57
N LYS A 37 3.02 -40.77 -9.75
CA LYS A 37 2.61 -40.24 -11.06
C LYS A 37 3.17 -38.85 -11.37
N GLY A 38 3.99 -38.28 -10.49
CA GLY A 38 4.51 -36.91 -10.64
C GLY A 38 4.53 -36.17 -9.31
N PHE A 39 4.05 -34.92 -9.31
CA PHE A 39 4.03 -34.07 -8.13
C PHE A 39 2.64 -33.48 -7.90
N THR A 40 2.28 -33.29 -6.63
CA THR A 40 1.20 -32.39 -6.21
C THR A 40 1.85 -31.19 -5.53
N ILE A 41 1.27 -30.02 -5.75
CA ILE A 41 1.70 -28.76 -5.12
C ILE A 41 0.51 -28.23 -4.35
N ASP A 42 0.67 -28.15 -3.04
CA ASP A 42 -0.33 -27.65 -2.12
C ASP A 42 0.10 -26.26 -1.64
N ILE A 43 -0.86 -25.33 -1.63
CA ILE A 43 -0.66 -23.97 -1.11
C ILE A 43 -1.44 -23.88 0.19
N GLU A 44 -0.73 -23.97 1.31
CA GLU A 44 -1.33 -24.15 2.63
C GLU A 44 -1.21 -22.86 3.45
N LYS A 45 -2.32 -22.40 4.04
CA LYS A 45 -2.28 -21.29 5.00
C LYS A 45 -1.75 -21.81 6.34
N LYS A 46 -0.58 -21.33 6.78
CA LYS A 46 0.09 -21.71 8.03
C LYS A 46 0.25 -20.53 8.97
N ASP A 47 0.40 -20.83 10.25
CA ASP A 47 0.71 -19.85 11.29
C ASP A 47 2.22 -19.56 11.32
N PHE A 48 2.60 -18.30 11.52
CA PHE A 48 3.95 -17.96 11.92
C PHE A 48 4.20 -18.36 13.39
N SER A 49 5.46 -18.60 13.76
CA SER A 49 5.84 -18.81 15.17
C SER A 49 5.61 -17.57 16.02
N GLU A 50 5.81 -16.39 15.44
CA GLU A 50 5.52 -15.07 16.01
C GLU A 50 4.94 -14.18 14.90
N PRO A 51 4.00 -13.27 15.19
CA PRO A 51 3.45 -12.37 14.18
C PRO A 51 4.54 -11.55 13.48
N VAL A 52 4.42 -11.40 12.17
CA VAL A 52 5.32 -10.60 11.35
C VAL A 52 4.64 -9.28 11.03
N THR A 53 5.33 -8.18 11.31
CA THR A 53 4.90 -6.84 10.89
C THR A 53 5.66 -6.48 9.63
N HIS A 54 4.94 -5.98 8.64
CA HIS A 54 5.51 -5.37 7.44
C HIS A 54 5.38 -3.86 7.56
N THR A 55 6.50 -3.16 7.42
CA THR A 55 6.57 -1.69 7.46
C THR A 55 7.28 -1.14 6.21
N PRO A 56 7.08 0.14 5.86
CA PRO A 56 7.79 0.75 4.75
C PRO A 56 9.32 0.73 4.94
N GLU A 57 9.82 0.76 6.18
CA GLU A 57 11.25 0.73 6.49
C GLU A 57 11.92 -0.61 6.17
N GLU A 58 11.17 -1.71 6.16
CA GLU A 58 11.66 -3.04 5.80
C GLU A 58 11.65 -3.29 4.29
N TYR A 59 10.97 -2.41 3.54
CA TYR A 59 10.75 -2.59 2.11
C TYR A 59 11.76 -1.75 1.32
N ASP A 60 12.51 -2.38 0.40
CA ASP A 60 13.50 -1.66 -0.42
C ASP A 60 12.86 -0.59 -1.32
N PHE A 61 11.55 -0.67 -1.56
CA PHE A 61 10.79 0.16 -2.50
C PHE A 61 9.45 0.63 -1.93
N PRO A 62 9.43 1.42 -0.84
CA PRO A 62 8.18 1.79 -0.17
C PRO A 62 7.29 2.64 -1.09
N ASP A 63 5.99 2.50 -0.92
CA ASP A 63 4.99 3.28 -1.66
C ASP A 63 5.12 4.78 -1.36
N LYS A 64 5.06 5.61 -2.41
CA LYS A 64 5.34 7.04 -2.34
C LYS A 64 4.37 7.86 -3.18
N LEU A 65 4.04 9.05 -2.71
CA LEU A 65 3.34 10.03 -3.54
C LEU A 65 4.23 10.55 -4.66
N TYR A 66 3.63 10.71 -5.84
CA TYR A 66 4.18 11.34 -7.02
C TYR A 66 5.48 10.70 -7.51
N GLU A 67 5.53 9.36 -7.50
CA GLU A 67 6.63 8.64 -8.16
C GLU A 67 6.83 9.10 -9.61
N ASP A 68 8.08 9.10 -10.06
CA ASP A 68 8.48 9.70 -11.35
C ASP A 68 7.81 9.06 -12.57
N HIS A 69 7.36 7.81 -12.45
CA HIS A 69 6.70 7.10 -13.53
C HIS A 69 5.21 7.44 -13.67
N TRP A 70 4.61 8.18 -12.73
CA TRP A 70 3.24 8.70 -12.83
C TRP A 70 3.22 10.10 -13.44
N GLU A 71 2.90 10.16 -14.74
CA GLU A 71 2.95 11.41 -15.52
C GLU A 71 1.93 12.44 -15.06
N ASN A 72 0.71 12.00 -14.71
CA ASN A 72 -0.44 12.84 -14.43
C ASN A 72 -0.97 12.63 -13.00
N ALA A 73 -0.09 12.27 -12.07
CA ALA A 73 -0.42 12.07 -10.67
C ALA A 73 -1.03 13.32 -10.01
N CYS A 74 -2.03 13.10 -9.17
CA CYS A 74 -2.72 14.10 -8.37
C CYS A 74 -3.15 13.46 -7.04
N ALA A 75 -2.72 14.05 -5.93
CA ALA A 75 -2.95 13.52 -4.59
C ALA A 75 -3.81 14.48 -3.74
N TRP A 76 -4.62 13.87 -2.89
CA TRP A 76 -5.49 14.53 -1.93
C TRP A 76 -5.34 13.85 -0.58
N GLY A 77 -5.50 14.59 0.50
CA GLY A 77 -5.35 14.02 1.83
C GLY A 77 -6.03 14.83 2.92
N VAL A 78 -5.91 14.32 4.14
CA VAL A 78 -6.44 14.94 5.35
C VAL A 78 -5.31 15.17 6.34
N LEU A 79 -5.22 16.38 6.88
CA LEU A 79 -4.26 16.75 7.91
C LEU A 79 -4.97 16.93 9.27
N VAL A 80 -4.38 16.38 10.32
CA VAL A 80 -4.76 16.66 11.71
C VAL A 80 -3.50 17.07 12.47
N LYS A 81 -3.46 18.31 12.99
CA LYS A 81 -2.26 18.89 13.63
C LYS A 81 -1.01 18.74 12.74
N ASP A 82 -1.17 19.07 11.45
CA ASP A 82 -0.15 18.97 10.40
C ASP A 82 0.37 17.55 10.10
N LYS A 83 -0.21 16.51 10.70
CA LYS A 83 0.07 15.10 10.38
C LYS A 83 -0.89 14.62 9.29
N LEU A 84 -0.36 14.04 8.22
CA LEU A 84 -1.14 13.31 7.21
C LEU A 84 -1.77 12.08 7.87
N ILE A 85 -3.10 12.00 7.87
CA ILE A 85 -3.85 10.88 8.45
C ILE A 85 -4.64 10.09 7.41
N ALA A 86 -4.76 10.60 6.19
CA ALA A 86 -5.33 9.90 5.07
C ALA A 86 -4.80 10.51 3.76
N THR A 87 -4.65 9.69 2.73
CA THR A 87 -4.30 10.13 1.39
C THR A 87 -4.96 9.25 0.33
N ILE A 88 -5.20 9.85 -0.83
CA ILE A 88 -5.50 9.16 -2.08
C ILE A 88 -4.69 9.83 -3.18
N GLU A 89 -3.99 9.03 -3.99
CA GLU A 89 -3.36 9.49 -5.21
C GLU A 89 -4.01 8.84 -6.41
N THR A 90 -4.22 9.65 -7.45
CA THR A 90 -4.68 9.18 -8.75
C THR A 90 -3.74 9.58 -9.85
N ASP A 91 -3.54 8.71 -10.84
CA ASP A 91 -2.86 9.02 -12.10
C ASP A 91 -3.84 8.83 -13.27
N GLN A 92 -3.95 9.85 -14.14
CA GLN A 92 -4.73 9.74 -15.36
C GLN A 92 -3.86 9.20 -16.50
N GLU A 93 -4.12 7.96 -16.91
CA GLU A 93 -3.49 7.36 -18.07
C GLU A 93 -4.20 7.82 -19.35
N LEU A 94 -3.66 8.84 -20.00
CA LEU A 94 -4.29 9.47 -21.17
C LEU A 94 -4.44 8.53 -22.37
N TRP A 95 -3.52 7.57 -22.55
CA TRP A 95 -3.54 6.64 -23.68
C TRP A 95 -4.67 5.62 -23.60
N SER A 96 -5.10 5.24 -22.40
CA SER A 96 -6.15 4.26 -22.14
C SER A 96 -7.46 4.89 -21.64
N ASN A 97 -7.46 6.21 -21.38
CA ASN A 97 -8.52 6.92 -20.70
C ASN A 97 -8.91 6.24 -19.37
N ARG A 98 -7.90 5.84 -18.60
CA ARG A 98 -8.05 5.20 -17.29
C ARG A 98 -7.63 6.15 -16.18
N LEU A 99 -8.46 6.27 -15.15
CA LEU A 99 -8.05 6.87 -13.88
C LEU A 99 -7.64 5.74 -12.93
N ARG A 100 -6.36 5.70 -12.58
CA ARG A 100 -5.81 4.73 -11.63
C ARG A 100 -5.73 5.36 -10.26
N ILE A 101 -6.08 4.61 -9.21
CA ILE A 101 -5.66 4.95 -7.84
C ILE A 101 -4.31 4.29 -7.64
N THR A 102 -3.27 5.10 -7.44
CA THR A 102 -1.89 4.63 -7.22
C THR A 102 -1.65 4.41 -5.74
N GLU A 103 -2.11 5.35 -4.90
CA GLU A 103 -2.01 5.26 -3.45
C GLU A 103 -3.38 5.44 -2.78
N LEU A 104 -3.65 4.63 -1.74
CA LEU A 104 -4.81 4.79 -0.87
C LEU A 104 -4.46 4.34 0.54
N TRP A 105 -4.52 5.28 1.48
CA TRP A 105 -4.15 4.99 2.86
C TRP A 105 -4.94 5.85 3.85
N VAL A 106 -5.24 5.26 5.00
CA VAL A 106 -5.82 5.93 6.17
C VAL A 106 -5.06 5.42 7.39
N ALA A 107 -4.66 6.31 8.29
CA ALA A 107 -4.00 5.94 9.53
C ALA A 107 -4.89 5.02 10.37
N GLU A 108 -4.30 4.00 10.98
CA GLU A 108 -5.00 2.91 11.68
C GLU A 108 -6.00 3.45 12.72
N GLU A 109 -5.62 4.49 13.46
CA GLU A 109 -6.48 5.09 14.50
C GLU A 109 -7.75 5.79 13.95
N TYR A 110 -7.89 5.92 12.63
CA TYR A 110 -9.05 6.48 11.92
C TYR A 110 -9.81 5.45 11.07
N GLN A 111 -9.37 4.20 11.02
CA GLN A 111 -10.08 3.11 10.34
C GLN A 111 -11.27 2.62 11.21
N LYS A 112 -12.34 2.12 10.58
CA LYS A 112 -13.57 1.65 11.26
C LYS A 112 -13.75 0.15 11.12
#